data_AF-A0A2S6CB29-F1
#
_entry.id   AF-A0A2S6CB29-F1
#
_cell.length_a   1.000
_cell.length_b   1.000
_cell.length_c   1.000
_cell.angle_alpha   90.00
_cell.angle_beta   90.00
_cell.angle_gamma   90.00
#
_symmetry.space_group_name_H-M   'P 1'
#
loop_
_entity.id
_entity.type
_entity.pdbx_description
1 polymer ?
#
loop_
_entity_poly.entity_id
_entity_poly.type
_entity_poly.pdbx_seq_one_letter_code
_entity_poly.pdbx_strand_id
1 'polypeptide(L)'
;MYLRENHEARAEALGQRLIIAPALAEKPYGATECHAALLFNLHTDEDKLQWLADYASKLCDAILLPAIDSGICLEAHAQNILVRVITTTAKPTIAGFVVRDLDAIQINTPKLRQRGYQLTSALPGSWVFNEDEQEGWKVLQHSLIHGHFQHLIRRLQICPLRQAWSLVRAQIRHTLAKRPRTEEIERLEQFLFSPLVNSKAFLRMKLKENSFDDDYTVTPNVLLTA
;
A
#
# COMPACT_ATOMS: atom_id res chain seq x y z
N MET A 1 -25.36 -8.37 0.35
CA MET A 1 -24.86 -7.52 -0.76
C MET A 1 -24.72 -6.12 -0.22
N TYR A 2 -23.51 -5.54 -0.26
CA TYR A 2 -23.31 -4.13 0.07
C TYR A 2 -23.08 -3.35 -1.23
N LEU A 3 -23.60 -2.12 -1.29
CA LEU A 3 -23.38 -1.23 -2.42
C LEU A 3 -22.06 -0.48 -2.21
N ARG A 4 -21.28 -0.32 -3.27
CA ARG A 4 -20.04 0.46 -3.28
C ARG A 4 -20.18 1.59 -4.29
N GLU A 5 -19.69 2.77 -3.94
CA GLU A 5 -19.63 3.90 -4.87
C GLU A 5 -18.84 3.51 -6.13
N ASN A 6 -19.40 3.83 -7.30
CA ASN A 6 -18.71 3.70 -8.56
C ASN A 6 -17.93 5.00 -8.87
N HIS A 7 -16.61 4.92 -8.86
CA HIS A 7 -15.74 6.08 -9.11
C HIS A 7 -15.41 6.31 -10.59
N GLU A 8 -15.85 5.45 -11.53
CA GLU A 8 -15.58 5.57 -12.97
C GLU A 8 -16.07 6.90 -13.56
N ALA A 9 -17.33 7.27 -13.30
CA ALA A 9 -17.91 8.50 -13.83
C ALA A 9 -17.17 9.76 -13.34
N ARG A 10 -16.76 9.77 -12.06
CA ARG A 10 -15.95 10.87 -11.50
C ARG A 10 -14.56 10.90 -12.11
N ALA A 11 -13.93 9.76 -12.33
CA ALA A 11 -12.62 9.69 -12.98
C ALA A 11 -12.71 10.21 -14.42
N GLU A 12 -13.71 9.79 -15.19
CA GLU A 12 -13.92 10.25 -16.57
C GLU A 12 -14.12 11.77 -16.65
N ALA A 13 -14.95 12.33 -15.78
CA ALA A 13 -15.15 13.78 -15.70
C ALA A 13 -13.85 14.57 -15.41
N LEU A 14 -12.86 13.92 -14.79
CA LEU A 14 -11.53 14.48 -14.51
C LEU A 14 -10.48 14.15 -15.58
N GLY A 15 -10.87 13.55 -16.71
CA GLY A 15 -9.94 13.10 -17.75
C GLY A 15 -9.08 11.91 -17.33
N GLN A 16 -9.58 11.10 -16.39
CA GLN A 16 -8.87 10.00 -15.77
C GLN A 16 -9.51 8.65 -16.11
N ARG A 17 -8.69 7.60 -16.03
CA ARG A 17 -9.11 6.20 -16.05
C ARG A 17 -8.66 5.53 -14.75
N LEU A 18 -9.44 4.54 -14.31
CA LEU A 18 -9.12 3.75 -13.13
C LEU A 18 -8.51 2.42 -13.57
N ILE A 19 -7.37 2.06 -12.99
CA ILE A 19 -6.69 0.79 -13.23
C ILE A 19 -6.53 0.08 -11.90
N ILE A 20 -6.99 -1.16 -11.78
CA ILE A 20 -6.71 -1.97 -10.59
C ILE A 20 -5.19 -2.20 -10.47
N ALA A 21 -4.57 -1.83 -9.36
CA ALA A 21 -3.10 -1.79 -9.23
C ALA A 21 -2.37 -3.10 -9.61
N PRO A 22 -2.83 -4.32 -9.27
CA PRO A 22 -2.20 -5.57 -9.72
C PRO A 22 -2.11 -5.68 -11.23
N ALA A 23 -3.06 -5.13 -11.99
CA ALA A 23 -3.03 -5.21 -13.44
C ALA A 23 -1.79 -4.50 -14.02
N LEU A 24 -1.27 -3.44 -13.37
CA LEU A 24 -0.04 -2.77 -13.80
C LEU A 24 1.20 -3.67 -13.64
N ALA A 25 1.21 -4.53 -12.63
CA ALA A 25 2.29 -5.47 -12.38
C ALA A 25 2.17 -6.74 -13.25
N GLU A 26 1.01 -7.00 -13.84
CA GLU A 26 0.86 -8.16 -14.72
C GLU A 26 1.62 -8.01 -16.04
N LYS A 27 2.08 -9.15 -16.53
CA LYS A 27 2.80 -9.26 -17.80
C LYS A 27 1.88 -9.93 -18.83
N PRO A 28 1.50 -9.24 -19.92
CA PRO A 28 0.73 -9.88 -20.98
C PRO A 28 1.40 -11.14 -21.50
N TYR A 29 0.59 -12.10 -21.95
CA TYR A 29 1.12 -13.31 -22.57
C TYR A 29 1.98 -12.96 -23.78
N GLY A 30 3.20 -13.51 -23.84
CA GLY A 30 4.17 -13.22 -24.90
C GLY A 30 4.90 -11.88 -24.78
N ALA A 31 4.54 -11.01 -23.84
CA ALA A 31 5.26 -9.75 -23.63
C ALA A 31 6.55 -9.95 -22.81
N THR A 32 7.52 -9.08 -23.08
CA THR A 32 8.77 -8.95 -22.30
C THR A 32 8.56 -8.13 -21.03
N GLU A 33 7.64 -7.17 -21.07
CA GLU A 33 7.46 -6.14 -20.05
C GLU A 33 6.05 -6.15 -19.43
N CYS A 34 5.93 -5.69 -18.19
CA CYS A 34 4.65 -5.56 -17.49
C CYS A 34 3.79 -4.39 -18.04
N HIS A 35 2.50 -4.39 -17.73
CA HIS A 35 1.56 -3.35 -18.17
C HIS A 35 1.98 -1.93 -17.73
N ALA A 36 2.62 -1.76 -16.57
CA ALA A 36 3.17 -0.46 -16.17
C ALA A 36 4.20 0.04 -17.19
N ALA A 37 5.16 -0.80 -17.56
CA ALA A 37 6.18 -0.43 -18.53
C ALA A 37 5.60 -0.17 -19.93
N LEU A 38 4.64 -1.00 -20.36
CA LEU A 38 3.99 -0.84 -21.67
C LEU A 38 3.10 0.40 -21.74
N LEU A 39 2.26 0.65 -20.74
CA LEU A 39 1.30 1.76 -20.75
C LEU A 39 1.99 3.12 -20.60
N PHE A 40 3.04 3.19 -19.78
CA PHE A 40 3.75 4.43 -19.51
C PHE A 40 5.01 4.61 -20.36
N ASN A 41 5.26 3.72 -21.34
CA ASN A 41 6.42 3.73 -22.23
C ASN A 41 7.75 3.77 -21.45
N LEU A 42 7.91 2.89 -20.46
CA LEU A 42 9.11 2.81 -19.62
C LEU A 42 10.12 1.86 -20.29
N HIS A 43 11.09 2.44 -21.00
CA HIS A 43 12.03 1.66 -21.82
C HIS A 43 13.33 1.32 -21.10
N THR A 44 13.72 2.17 -20.14
CA THR A 44 14.98 2.05 -19.41
C THR A 44 14.74 1.85 -17.92
N ASP A 45 15.77 1.39 -17.21
CA ASP A 45 15.74 1.32 -15.74
C ASP A 45 15.49 2.70 -15.12
N GLU A 46 16.00 3.78 -15.73
CA GLU A 46 15.78 5.16 -15.30
C GLU A 46 14.30 5.56 -15.43
N ASP A 47 13.66 5.25 -16.58
CA ASP A 47 12.23 5.53 -16.78
C ASP A 47 11.39 4.80 -15.72
N LYS A 48 11.70 3.52 -15.48
CA LYS A 48 11.02 2.68 -14.50
C LYS A 48 11.23 3.21 -13.08
N LEU A 49 12.43 3.66 -12.76
CA LEU A 49 12.76 4.22 -11.45
C LEU A 49 12.04 5.56 -11.23
N GLN A 50 12.02 6.45 -12.22
CA GLN A 50 11.33 7.73 -12.15
C GLN A 50 9.80 7.56 -12.03
N TRP A 51 9.24 6.59 -12.76
CA TRP A 51 7.83 6.23 -12.64
C TRP A 51 7.52 5.64 -11.26
N LEU A 52 8.37 4.75 -10.74
CA LEU A 52 8.23 4.18 -9.40
C LEU A 52 8.35 5.27 -8.33
N ALA A 53 9.19 6.29 -8.52
CA ALA A 53 9.30 7.45 -7.62
C ALA A 53 7.95 8.16 -7.48
N ASP A 54 7.32 8.46 -8.62
CA ASP A 54 6.04 9.15 -8.66
C ASP A 54 4.91 8.30 -8.05
N TYR A 55 4.87 7.02 -8.43
CA TYR A 55 3.92 6.04 -7.90
C TYR A 55 4.04 5.90 -6.38
N ALA A 56 5.26 5.63 -5.89
CA ALA A 56 5.52 5.38 -4.48
C ALA A 56 5.30 6.62 -3.63
N SER A 57 5.66 7.81 -4.11
CA SER A 57 5.42 9.07 -3.40
C SER A 57 3.94 9.28 -3.13
N LYS A 58 3.11 9.20 -4.19
CA LYS A 58 1.66 9.38 -4.08
C LYS A 58 0.99 8.26 -3.27
N LEU A 59 1.46 7.02 -3.39
CA LEU A 59 0.87 5.90 -2.65
C LEU A 59 1.22 5.95 -1.17
N CYS A 60 2.48 6.27 -0.83
CA CYS A 60 2.90 6.46 0.55
C CYS A 60 2.07 7.56 1.21
N ASP A 61 1.86 8.70 0.54
CA ASP A 61 0.99 9.75 1.05
C ASP A 61 -0.44 9.27 1.29
N ALA A 62 -1.04 8.59 0.32
CA ALA A 62 -2.42 8.12 0.39
C ALA A 62 -2.65 7.11 1.52
N ILE A 63 -1.63 6.33 1.89
CA ILE A 63 -1.76 5.21 2.84
C ILE A 63 -1.18 5.53 4.22
N LEU A 64 -0.01 6.15 4.29
CA LEU A 64 0.68 6.42 5.56
C LEU A 64 0.13 7.66 6.26
N LEU A 65 -0.31 8.68 5.53
CA LEU A 65 -0.86 9.87 6.18
C LEU A 65 -2.09 9.53 7.01
N PRO A 66 -3.12 8.80 6.53
CA PRO A 66 -4.25 8.38 7.36
C PRO A 66 -3.87 7.62 8.64
N ALA A 67 -2.81 6.79 8.59
CA ALA A 67 -2.30 6.07 9.74
C ALA A 67 -1.67 7.03 10.77
N ILE A 68 -0.78 7.92 10.32
CA ILE A 68 -0.08 8.91 11.16
C ILE A 68 -1.03 9.99 11.68
N ASP A 69 -2.04 10.32 10.90
CA ASP A 69 -2.95 11.39 11.21
C ASP A 69 -4.04 10.87 12.14
N SER A 70 -4.78 9.85 11.72
CA SER A 70 -6.01 9.42 12.40
C SER A 70 -5.95 8.01 12.99
N GLY A 71 -4.80 7.33 12.92
CA GLY A 71 -4.68 5.94 13.36
C GLY A 71 -5.40 4.96 12.44
N ILE A 72 -5.77 5.38 11.22
CA ILE A 72 -6.50 4.55 10.25
C ILE A 72 -5.49 3.91 9.31
N CYS A 73 -5.24 2.62 9.51
CA CYS A 73 -4.38 1.82 8.65
C CYS A 73 -5.24 1.11 7.61
N LEU A 74 -5.16 1.59 6.37
CA LEU A 74 -5.88 1.02 5.24
C LEU A 74 -5.19 -0.26 4.77
N GLU A 75 -5.98 -1.26 4.37
CA GLU A 75 -5.47 -2.50 3.80
C GLU A 75 -5.09 -2.27 2.32
N ALA A 76 -3.92 -1.66 2.10
CA ALA A 76 -3.43 -1.22 0.80
C ALA A 76 -2.87 -2.35 -0.08
N HIS A 77 -3.46 -3.55 0.01
CA HIS A 77 -3.20 -4.62 -0.95
C HIS A 77 -3.48 -4.11 -2.35
N ALA A 78 -2.69 -4.53 -3.34
CA ALA A 78 -2.82 -4.00 -4.68
C ALA A 78 -4.27 -4.16 -5.23
N GLN A 79 -4.97 -5.25 -4.90
CA GLN A 79 -6.36 -5.48 -5.32
C GLN A 79 -7.36 -4.46 -4.70
N ASN A 80 -7.06 -3.91 -3.54
CA ASN A 80 -7.85 -2.89 -2.84
C ASN A 80 -7.52 -1.46 -3.33
N ILE A 81 -6.63 -1.33 -4.32
CA ILE A 81 -6.18 -0.05 -4.84
C ILE A 81 -6.54 0.08 -6.33
N LEU A 82 -7.21 1.18 -6.68
CA LEU A 82 -7.34 1.64 -8.05
C LEU A 82 -6.41 2.83 -8.27
N VAL A 83 -5.54 2.73 -9.27
CA VAL A 83 -4.66 3.80 -9.72
C VAL A 83 -5.47 4.72 -10.62
N ARG A 84 -5.49 6.00 -10.28
CA ARG A 84 -6.09 7.05 -11.11
C ARG A 84 -5.04 7.53 -12.10
N VAL A 85 -5.28 7.34 -13.39
CA VAL A 85 -4.35 7.70 -14.46
C VAL A 85 -4.94 8.80 -15.32
N ILE A 86 -4.25 9.92 -15.47
CA ILE A 86 -4.62 10.97 -16.44
C ILE A 86 -4.29 10.45 -17.83
N THR A 87 -5.27 10.49 -18.73
CA THR A 87 -5.15 9.95 -20.10
C THR A 87 -5.37 11.00 -21.19
N THR A 88 -5.68 12.24 -20.80
CA THR A 88 -5.90 13.37 -21.72
C THR A 88 -4.59 13.99 -22.23
N THR A 89 -3.45 13.62 -21.64
CA THR A 89 -2.12 14.05 -22.05
C THR A 89 -1.46 13.03 -22.97
N ALA A 90 -0.51 13.48 -23.80
CA ALA A 90 0.20 12.61 -24.74
C ALA A 90 0.93 11.42 -24.06
N LYS A 91 1.37 11.61 -22.81
CA LYS A 91 1.88 10.54 -21.95
C LYS A 91 0.97 10.39 -20.73
N PRO A 92 0.52 9.17 -20.38
CA PRO A 92 -0.28 8.97 -19.19
C PRO A 92 0.51 9.26 -17.92
N THR A 93 -0.14 9.80 -16.90
CA THR A 93 0.50 10.13 -15.60
C THR A 93 -0.37 9.72 -14.43
N ILE A 94 0.22 9.45 -13.28
CA ILE A 94 -0.50 9.02 -12.08
C ILE A 94 -1.09 10.26 -11.39
N ALA A 95 -2.41 10.29 -11.24
CA ALA A 95 -3.13 11.34 -10.53
C ALA A 95 -3.24 11.06 -9.02
N GLY A 96 -3.22 9.78 -8.63
CA GLY A 96 -3.40 9.33 -7.26
C GLY A 96 -4.10 7.98 -7.20
N PHE A 97 -4.76 7.70 -6.09
CA PHE A 97 -5.35 6.38 -5.81
C PHE A 97 -6.77 6.50 -5.28
N VAL A 98 -7.54 5.44 -5.48
CA VAL A 98 -8.77 5.15 -4.76
C VAL A 98 -8.53 3.88 -3.95
N VAL A 99 -8.83 3.95 -2.65
CA VAL A 99 -8.82 2.78 -1.78
C VAL A 99 -10.25 2.24 -1.70
N ARG A 100 -10.40 0.92 -1.83
CA ARG A 100 -11.66 0.20 -1.74
C ARG A 100 -11.50 -1.00 -0.80
N ASP A 101 -12.60 -1.70 -0.51
CA ASP A 101 -12.61 -2.85 0.40
C ASP A 101 -12.15 -2.46 1.82
N LEU A 102 -13.07 -1.85 2.58
CA LEU A 102 -12.79 -1.30 3.91
C LEU A 102 -13.15 -2.23 5.07
N ASP A 103 -13.43 -3.50 4.78
CA ASP A 103 -13.79 -4.51 5.76
C ASP A 103 -12.62 -4.94 6.64
N ALA A 104 -11.39 -4.84 6.11
CA ALA A 104 -10.16 -5.27 6.78
C ALA A 104 -9.23 -4.15 7.25
N ILE A 105 -9.70 -2.91 7.25
CA ILE A 105 -8.92 -1.80 7.81
C ILE A 105 -8.71 -1.99 9.30
N GLN A 106 -7.68 -1.32 9.83
CA GLN A 106 -7.39 -1.32 11.26
C GLN A 106 -7.39 0.12 11.75
N ILE A 107 -8.08 0.35 12.87
CA ILE A 107 -8.25 1.67 13.46
C ILE A 107 -7.70 1.64 14.88
N ASN A 108 -6.69 2.49 15.15
CA ASN A 108 -6.29 2.79 16.51
C ASN A 108 -7.34 3.70 17.16
N THR A 109 -8.17 3.12 18.01
CA THR A 109 -9.32 3.78 18.64
C THR A 109 -8.91 4.93 19.56
N PRO A 110 -7.83 4.85 20.36
CA PRO A 110 -7.32 6.00 21.12
C PRO A 110 -7.03 7.21 20.25
N LYS A 111 -6.28 7.02 19.15
CA LYS A 111 -5.87 8.10 18.27
C LYS A 111 -7.04 8.72 17.51
N LEU A 112 -7.97 7.90 17.04
CA LEU A 112 -9.16 8.40 16.38
C LEU A 112 -10.02 9.26 17.34
N ARG A 113 -10.13 8.83 18.61
CA ARG A 113 -10.82 9.58 19.68
C ARG A 113 -10.13 10.91 20.00
N GLN A 114 -8.80 10.96 20.01
CA GLN A 114 -8.05 12.22 20.21
C GLN A 114 -8.34 13.26 19.13
N ARG A 115 -8.80 12.83 17.95
CA ARG A 115 -9.26 13.71 16.87
C ARG A 115 -10.73 14.12 16.96
N GLY A 116 -11.41 13.76 18.04
CA GLY A 116 -12.82 14.07 18.26
C GLY A 116 -13.78 13.13 17.52
N TYR A 117 -13.29 12.02 16.97
CA TYR A 117 -14.14 11.05 16.30
C TYR A 117 -14.43 9.85 17.21
N GLN A 118 -15.73 9.52 17.32
CA GLN A 118 -16.19 8.32 18.01
C GLN A 118 -17.05 7.51 17.03
N LEU A 119 -16.63 6.27 16.77
CA LEU A 119 -17.37 5.36 15.89
C LEU A 119 -18.37 4.56 16.75
N THR A 120 -19.63 4.99 16.73
CA THR A 120 -20.71 4.40 17.55
C THR A 120 -21.42 3.22 16.90
N SER A 121 -21.19 3.00 15.60
CA SER A 121 -21.77 1.89 14.83
C SER A 121 -20.94 0.61 14.84
N ALA A 122 -19.82 0.61 15.57
CA ALA A 122 -18.95 -0.56 15.72
C ALA A 122 -19.65 -1.66 16.51
N LEU A 123 -19.66 -2.89 15.98
CA LEU A 123 -20.13 -4.04 16.75
C LEU A 123 -19.10 -4.37 17.85
N PRO A 124 -19.54 -4.74 19.07
CA PRO A 124 -18.64 -5.24 20.11
C PRO A 124 -17.77 -6.39 19.60
N GLY A 125 -16.46 -6.34 19.88
CA GLY A 125 -15.51 -7.36 19.41
C GLY A 125 -15.11 -7.24 17.94
N SER A 126 -15.46 -6.16 17.25
CA SER A 126 -15.04 -5.93 15.87
C SER A 126 -13.50 -5.83 15.76
N TRP A 127 -12.92 -6.72 14.97
CA TRP A 127 -11.49 -6.83 14.67
C TRP A 127 -10.87 -5.62 13.95
N VAL A 128 -11.70 -4.70 13.47
CA VAL A 128 -11.27 -3.41 12.89
C VAL A 128 -10.75 -2.46 13.98
N PHE A 129 -11.25 -2.55 15.20
CA PHE A 129 -10.95 -1.60 16.28
C PHE A 129 -9.91 -2.17 17.22
N ASN A 130 -8.83 -1.42 17.40
CA ASN A 130 -7.72 -1.84 18.26
C ASN A 130 -7.31 -0.70 19.19
N GLU A 131 -6.86 -1.09 20.38
CA GLU A 131 -6.22 -0.18 21.31
C GLU A 131 -4.71 -0.09 21.04
N ASP A 132 -4.11 -1.17 20.52
CA ASP A 132 -2.72 -1.21 20.06
C ASP A 132 -2.60 -0.72 18.60
N GLU A 133 -1.74 0.27 18.38
CA GLU A 133 -1.39 0.80 17.06
C GLU A 133 -0.66 -0.23 16.18
N GLN A 134 0.06 -1.18 16.78
CA GLN A 134 0.84 -2.16 16.04
C GLN A 134 -0.03 -3.10 15.20
N GLU A 135 -1.29 -3.34 15.60
CA GLU A 135 -2.23 -4.13 14.78
C GLU A 135 -2.47 -3.47 13.41
N GLY A 136 -2.57 -2.14 13.39
CA GLY A 136 -2.64 -1.40 12.13
C GLY A 136 -1.32 -1.39 11.37
N TRP A 137 -0.19 -1.30 12.07
CA TRP A 137 1.12 -1.30 11.42
C TRP A 137 1.47 -2.65 10.77
N LYS A 138 1.01 -3.77 11.36
CA LYS A 138 1.08 -5.09 10.72
C LYS A 138 0.34 -5.09 9.37
N VAL A 139 -0.82 -4.44 9.30
CA VAL A 139 -1.55 -4.28 8.02
C VAL A 139 -0.76 -3.45 7.02
N LEU A 140 -0.12 -2.35 7.44
CA LEU A 140 0.75 -1.58 6.55
C LEU A 140 1.93 -2.41 6.03
N GLN A 141 2.63 -3.13 6.92
CA GLN A 141 3.75 -3.99 6.55
C GLN A 141 3.33 -5.08 5.56
N HIS A 142 2.21 -5.74 5.84
CA HIS A 142 1.71 -6.81 5.01
C HIS A 142 1.19 -6.32 3.66
N SER A 143 0.33 -5.30 3.67
CA SER A 143 -0.48 -4.95 2.51
C SER A 143 0.24 -3.99 1.56
N LEU A 144 0.88 -2.95 2.11
CA LEU A 144 1.62 -1.96 1.31
C LEU A 144 3.00 -2.47 0.90
N ILE A 145 3.77 -3.10 1.80
CA ILE A 145 5.16 -3.49 1.49
C ILE A 145 5.19 -4.85 0.79
N HIS A 146 4.74 -5.91 1.46
CA HIS A 146 4.83 -7.27 0.90
C HIS A 146 3.80 -7.51 -0.21
N GLY A 147 2.56 -7.07 -0.02
CA GLY A 147 1.45 -7.33 -0.92
C GLY A 147 1.40 -6.41 -2.14
N HIS A 148 2.08 -5.27 -2.11
CA HIS A 148 1.97 -4.25 -3.16
C HIS A 148 3.34 -3.86 -3.74
N PHE A 149 4.19 -3.17 -2.99
CA PHE A 149 5.49 -2.72 -3.52
C PHE A 149 6.37 -3.88 -3.98
N GLN A 150 6.47 -4.96 -3.20
CA GLN A 150 7.32 -6.08 -3.56
C GLN A 150 6.91 -6.73 -4.89
N HIS A 151 5.60 -6.87 -5.15
CA HIS A 151 5.11 -7.43 -6.39
C HIS A 151 5.39 -6.49 -7.58
N LEU A 152 5.06 -5.21 -7.44
CA LEU A 152 5.28 -4.20 -8.48
C LEU A 152 6.77 -4.06 -8.84
N ILE A 153 7.65 -3.93 -7.85
CA ILE A 153 9.10 -3.79 -8.05
C ILE A 153 9.66 -5.02 -8.79
N ARG A 154 9.26 -6.23 -8.39
CA ARG A 154 9.70 -7.46 -9.06
C ARG A 154 9.28 -7.51 -10.53
N ARG A 155 8.13 -6.92 -10.87
CA ARG A 155 7.57 -6.91 -12.22
C ARG A 155 8.14 -5.81 -13.10
N LEU A 156 8.58 -4.69 -12.53
CA LEU A 156 9.34 -3.67 -13.26
C LEU A 156 10.74 -4.14 -13.66
N GLN A 157 11.31 -5.11 -12.94
CA GLN A 157 12.64 -5.68 -13.21
C GLN A 157 13.78 -4.65 -13.23
N ILE A 158 13.68 -3.59 -12.41
CA ILE A 158 14.71 -2.53 -12.28
C ILE A 158 16.03 -3.14 -11.79
N CYS A 159 17.13 -2.87 -12.49
CA CYS A 159 18.46 -3.36 -12.13
C CYS A 159 19.42 -2.21 -11.76
N PRO A 160 20.16 -2.30 -10.64
CA PRO A 160 20.05 -3.30 -9.58
C PRO A 160 18.82 -3.08 -8.69
N LEU A 161 18.20 -4.17 -8.22
CA LEU A 161 16.99 -4.19 -7.39
C LEU A 161 17.06 -3.26 -6.16
N ARG A 162 18.27 -3.08 -5.60
CA ARG A 162 18.53 -2.19 -4.47
C ARG A 162 18.14 -0.74 -4.71
N GLN A 163 18.17 -0.27 -5.97
CA GLN A 163 17.79 1.10 -6.29
C GLN A 163 16.28 1.32 -6.09
N ALA A 164 15.45 0.37 -6.54
CA ALA A 164 14.00 0.42 -6.34
C ALA A 164 13.64 0.43 -4.85
N TRP A 165 14.26 -0.43 -4.04
CA TRP A 165 14.02 -0.43 -2.60
C TRP A 165 14.57 0.82 -1.90
N SER A 166 15.75 1.33 -2.30
CA SER A 166 16.29 2.59 -1.77
C SER A 166 15.32 3.75 -1.98
N LEU A 167 14.72 3.82 -3.16
CA LEU A 167 13.71 4.82 -3.50
C LEU A 167 12.46 4.65 -2.64
N VAL A 168 11.90 3.44 -2.51
CA VAL A 168 10.70 3.22 -1.67
C VAL A 168 10.98 3.57 -0.21
N ARG A 169 12.14 3.17 0.33
CA ARG A 169 12.57 3.58 1.67
C ARG A 169 12.59 5.10 1.83
N ALA A 170 13.15 5.81 0.85
CA ALA A 170 13.21 7.26 0.86
C ALA A 170 11.81 7.89 0.82
N GLN A 171 10.88 7.36 0.02
CA GLN A 171 9.51 7.87 -0.06
C GLN A 171 8.71 7.62 1.23
N ILE A 172 8.88 6.47 1.87
CA ILE A 172 8.28 6.20 3.19
C ILE A 172 8.78 7.24 4.19
N ARG A 173 10.10 7.40 4.32
CA ARG A 173 10.70 8.40 5.24
C ARG A 173 10.28 9.82 4.93
N HIS A 174 10.24 10.18 3.65
CA HIS A 174 9.77 11.49 3.22
C HIS A 174 8.33 11.73 3.65
N THR A 175 7.45 10.74 3.51
CA THR A 175 6.06 10.81 3.95
C THR A 175 5.94 10.96 5.47
N LEU A 176 6.71 10.18 6.24
CA LEU A 176 6.76 10.31 7.70
C LEU A 176 7.22 11.71 8.13
N ALA A 177 8.18 12.30 7.41
CA ALA A 177 8.70 13.64 7.68
C ALA A 177 7.74 14.78 7.30
N LYS A 178 6.60 14.51 6.65
CA LYS A 178 5.53 15.51 6.40
C LYS A 178 4.76 15.89 7.67
N ARG A 179 5.02 15.23 8.79
CA ARG A 179 4.45 15.53 10.10
C ARG A 179 5.56 15.77 11.12
N PRO A 180 5.31 16.55 12.18
CA PRO A 180 6.28 16.76 13.25
C PRO A 180 6.77 15.42 13.80
N ARG A 181 8.09 15.32 14.04
CA ARG A 181 8.68 14.11 14.61
C ARG A 181 8.15 13.91 16.03
N THR A 182 7.39 12.84 16.21
CA THR A 182 6.82 12.42 17.50
C THR A 182 7.31 11.01 17.83
N GLU A 183 7.25 10.63 19.10
CA GLU A 183 7.60 9.27 19.55
C GLU A 183 6.80 8.19 18.80
N GLU A 184 5.54 8.47 18.46
CA GLU A 184 4.71 7.54 17.66
C GLU A 184 5.26 7.34 16.25
N ILE A 185 5.63 8.42 15.54
CA ILE A 185 6.22 8.32 14.20
C ILE A 185 7.57 7.60 14.25
N GLU A 186 8.34 7.81 15.31
CA GLU A 186 9.60 7.10 15.55
C GLU A 186 9.38 5.60 15.72
N ARG A 187 8.41 5.21 16.55
CA ARG A 187 8.04 3.80 16.74
C ARG A 187 7.49 3.17 15.46
N LEU A 188 6.66 3.88 14.69
CA LEU A 188 6.18 3.42 13.38
C LEU A 188 7.35 3.21 12.40
N GLU A 189 8.29 4.16 12.32
CA GLU A 189 9.45 4.00 11.46
C GLU A 189 10.29 2.80 11.91
N GLN A 190 10.58 2.67 13.21
CA GLN A 190 11.32 1.52 13.74
C GLN A 190 10.61 0.19 13.43
N PHE A 191 9.28 0.15 13.54
CA PHE A 191 8.49 -1.03 13.20
C PHE A 191 8.62 -1.39 11.71
N LEU A 192 8.35 -0.44 10.81
CA LEU A 192 8.41 -0.66 9.37
C LEU A 192 9.81 -1.04 8.88
N PHE A 193 10.85 -0.52 9.52
CA PHE A 193 12.26 -0.75 9.14
C PHE A 193 12.98 -1.77 10.03
N SER A 194 12.24 -2.52 10.86
CA SER A 194 12.83 -3.62 11.64
C SER A 194 13.54 -4.62 10.73
N PRO A 195 14.73 -5.16 11.08
CA PRO A 195 15.44 -6.15 10.27
C PRO A 195 14.65 -7.42 9.99
N LEU A 196 13.81 -7.80 10.95
CA LEU A 196 12.93 -8.96 10.90
C LEU A 196 11.49 -8.51 11.06
N VAL A 197 10.61 -9.06 10.22
CA VAL A 197 9.18 -8.74 10.21
C VAL A 197 8.35 -10.01 10.19
N ASN A 198 7.16 -9.94 10.77
CA ASN A 198 6.17 -11.00 10.68
C ASN A 198 5.48 -10.92 9.30
N SER A 199 5.55 -12.01 8.54
CA SER A 199 4.89 -12.15 7.25
C SER A 199 3.79 -13.21 7.32
N LYS A 200 2.62 -12.95 6.72
CA LYS A 200 1.50 -13.90 6.73
C LYS A 200 1.88 -15.21 6.08
N ALA A 201 1.72 -16.31 6.81
CA ALA A 201 2.05 -17.66 6.39
C ALA A 201 0.84 -18.32 5.71
N PHE A 202 0.37 -17.77 4.59
CA PHE A 202 -0.88 -18.18 3.94
C PHE A 202 -1.00 -19.69 3.69
N LEU A 203 0.07 -20.35 3.24
CA LEU A 203 0.06 -21.80 3.04
C LEU A 203 -0.15 -22.55 4.36
N ARG A 204 0.52 -22.13 5.44
CA ARG A 204 0.37 -22.74 6.76
C ARG A 204 -1.04 -22.54 7.31
N MET A 205 -1.61 -21.35 7.14
CA MET A 205 -3.01 -21.06 7.52
C MET A 205 -4.00 -21.99 6.80
N LYS A 206 -3.77 -22.29 5.52
CA LYS A 206 -4.61 -23.22 4.74
C LYS A 206 -4.47 -24.68 5.17
N LEU A 207 -3.33 -25.05 5.76
CA LEU A 207 -3.05 -26.41 6.22
C LEU A 207 -3.51 -26.65 7.67
N LYS A 208 -3.84 -25.59 8.43
CA LYS A 208 -4.40 -25.70 9.78
C LYS A 208 -5.89 -25.98 9.72
N GLU A 209 -6.39 -26.75 10.68
CA GLU A 209 -7.82 -27.07 10.81
C GLU A 209 -8.68 -25.83 11.14
N ASN A 210 -8.12 -24.84 11.85
CA ASN A 210 -8.76 -23.54 12.11
C ASN A 210 -8.24 -22.48 11.14
N SER A 211 -9.03 -22.20 10.09
CA SER A 211 -8.68 -21.24 9.04
C SER A 211 -8.90 -19.76 9.40
N PHE A 212 -9.35 -19.47 10.63
CA PHE A 212 -9.77 -18.12 11.04
C PHE A 212 -8.67 -17.32 11.77
N ASP A 213 -7.62 -17.97 12.27
CA ASP A 213 -6.52 -17.29 12.94
C ASP A 213 -5.41 -16.97 11.94
N ASP A 214 -4.99 -15.70 11.92
CA ASP A 214 -3.81 -15.30 11.17
C ASP A 214 -2.55 -15.99 11.74
N ASP A 215 -1.79 -16.62 10.85
CA ASP A 215 -0.50 -17.22 11.19
C ASP A 215 0.62 -16.48 10.48
N TYR A 216 1.75 -16.33 11.17
CA TYR A 216 2.88 -15.55 10.71
C TYR A 216 4.17 -16.36 10.78
N THR A 217 5.12 -15.96 9.96
CA THR A 217 6.51 -16.42 10.04
C THR A 217 7.44 -15.22 10.02
N VAL A 218 8.55 -15.32 10.73
CA VAL A 218 9.56 -14.26 10.76
C VAL A 218 10.40 -14.33 9.49
N THR A 219 10.54 -13.20 8.79
CA THR A 219 11.33 -13.09 7.56
C THR A 219 12.22 -11.84 7.58
N PRO A 220 13.37 -11.84 6.88
CA PRO A 220 14.11 -10.61 6.62
C PRO A 220 13.21 -9.56 5.97
N ASN A 221 13.35 -8.31 6.40
CA ASN A 221 12.56 -7.22 5.86
C ASN A 221 13.05 -6.83 4.47
N VAL A 222 12.17 -6.97 3.48
CA VAL A 222 12.47 -6.65 2.08
C VAL A 222 12.83 -5.17 1.90
N LEU A 223 12.34 -4.28 2.76
CA LEU A 223 12.75 -2.88 2.76
C LEU A 223 14.25 -2.73 3.00
N LEU A 224 14.93 -3.67 3.64
CA LEU A 224 16.37 -3.59 3.92
C LEU A 224 17.23 -4.35 2.90
N THR A 225 16.66 -4.78 1.78
CA THR A 225 17.42 -5.42 0.69
C THR A 225 18.53 -4.49 0.20
N ALA A 226 19.75 -5.02 0.17
CA ALA A 226 20.99 -4.35 -0.24
C ALA A 226 21.23 -4.39 -1.75
#